data_AF-A0A9D0ZSJ7-F1
#
_entry.id   AF-A0A9D0ZSJ7-F1
#
_cell.length_a   1.000
_cell.length_b   1.000
_cell.length_c   1.000
_cell.angle_alpha   90.00
_cell.angle_beta   90.00
_cell.angle_gamma   90.00
#
_symmetry.space_group_name_H-M   'P 1'
#
loop_
_entity.id
_entity.type
_entity.pdbx_description
1 polymer ?
#
loop_
_entity_poly.entity_id
_entity_poly.type
_entity_poly.pdbx_seq_one_letter_code
_entity_poly.pdbx_strand_id
1 'polypeptide(L)'
;MYKLMDYKETCLIRAGICIGGACICTVLLACRGLSWEPLYLVILLSGTALFLFREAIEANDRIMQTKDCYMELESDCLVVRQPQKKEHYEACRIFFDEIEKIVEGSKGGEAEFYVVIRRMKDQDRKSFILFDDTEKETRIFQVRSFGYKKEEFQKLYRKLRWEVPGRVRIFGTRKQSAWFRKKKGNGWKVLLAAVCLYGIPKAFLLLL
;
A
#
# COMPACT_ATOMS: atom_id res chain seq x y z
N MET A 1 -0.79 -6.07 -8.86
CA MET A 1 -1.54 -5.28 -9.88
C MET A 1 -3.05 -5.55 -9.90
N TYR A 2 -3.54 -6.76 -10.25
CA TYR A 2 -4.99 -7.03 -10.43
C TYR A 2 -5.91 -6.66 -9.23
N LYS A 3 -5.53 -7.01 -7.99
CA LYS A 3 -6.35 -6.64 -6.81
C LYS A 3 -6.50 -5.14 -6.58
N LEU A 4 -5.50 -4.34 -6.95
CA LEU A 4 -5.59 -2.87 -6.83
C LEU A 4 -6.52 -2.29 -7.89
N MET A 5 -6.51 -2.88 -9.10
CA MET A 5 -7.42 -2.52 -10.17
C MET A 5 -8.87 -2.85 -9.80
N ASP A 6 -9.13 -4.07 -9.31
CA ASP A 6 -10.45 -4.47 -8.81
C ASP A 6 -10.89 -3.62 -7.62
N TYR A 7 -9.97 -3.25 -6.71
CA TYR A 7 -10.26 -2.34 -5.59
C TYR A 7 -10.65 -0.94 -6.07
N LYS A 8 -9.90 -0.39 -7.04
CA LYS A 8 -10.21 0.91 -7.66
C LYS A 8 -11.58 0.89 -8.32
N GLU A 9 -11.85 -0.13 -9.15
CA GLU A 9 -13.16 -0.29 -9.81
C GLU A 9 -14.28 -0.43 -8.79
N THR A 10 -14.09 -1.24 -7.75
CA THR A 10 -15.07 -1.39 -6.68
C THR A 10 -15.33 -0.07 -5.95
N CYS A 11 -14.29 0.72 -5.65
CA CYS A 11 -14.42 2.06 -5.04
C CYS A 11 -15.17 3.03 -5.95
N LEU A 12 -14.88 3.03 -7.26
CA LEU A 12 -15.56 3.90 -8.24
C LEU A 12 -17.03 3.50 -8.43
N ILE A 13 -17.33 2.20 -8.51
CA ILE A 13 -18.71 1.69 -8.59
C ILE A 13 -19.50 2.12 -7.33
N ARG A 14 -18.91 1.95 -6.14
CA ARG A 14 -19.55 2.37 -4.87
C ARG A 14 -19.74 3.88 -4.80
N ALA A 15 -18.76 4.67 -5.24
CA ALA A 15 -18.89 6.12 -5.31
C ALA A 15 -20.03 6.53 -6.26
N GLY A 16 -20.15 5.87 -7.42
CA GLY A 16 -21.25 6.09 -8.37
C GLY A 16 -22.63 5.80 -7.76
N ILE A 17 -22.77 4.72 -7.00
CA ILE A 17 -24.00 4.40 -6.26
C ILE A 17 -24.32 5.49 -5.23
N CYS A 18 -23.32 5.97 -4.47
CA CYS A 18 -23.51 7.04 -3.49
C CYS A 18 -23.93 8.36 -4.16
N ILE A 19 -23.33 8.72 -5.29
CA ILE A 19 -23.69 9.92 -6.06
C ILE A 19 -25.13 9.81 -6.58
N GLY A 20 -25.50 8.67 -7.16
CA GLY A 20 -26.87 8.42 -7.63
C GLY A 20 -27.90 8.54 -6.51
N GLY A 21 -27.61 7.96 -5.34
CA GLY A 21 -28.44 8.10 -4.14
C GLY A 21 -28.57 9.55 -3.65
N ALA A 22 -27.46 10.32 -3.66
CA ALA A 22 -27.48 11.72 -3.30
C ALA A 22 -28.34 12.55 -4.26
N CYS A 23 -28.26 12.29 -5.57
CA CYS A 23 -29.09 12.94 -6.58
C CYS A 23 -30.59 12.69 -6.35
N ILE A 24 -30.98 11.44 -6.06
CA ILE A 24 -32.38 11.09 -5.74
C ILE A 24 -32.85 11.85 -4.48
N CYS A 25 -32.01 11.89 -3.43
CA CYS A 25 -32.33 12.62 -2.21
C CYS A 25 -32.46 14.13 -2.43
N THR A 26 -31.63 14.73 -3.29
CA THR A 26 -31.76 16.15 -3.66
C THR A 26 -33.07 16.46 -4.40
N VAL A 27 -33.52 15.57 -5.30
CA VAL A 27 -34.82 15.72 -5.98
C VAL A 27 -35.97 15.61 -4.98
N LEU A 28 -35.90 14.66 -4.04
CA LEU A 28 -36.91 14.54 -2.98
C LEU A 28 -36.98 15.79 -2.09
N LEU A 29 -35.83 16.40 -1.77
CA LEU A 29 -35.74 17.64 -1.00
C LEU A 29 -36.33 18.83 -1.76
N ALA A 30 -36.14 18.90 -3.09
CA ALA A 30 -36.77 19.92 -3.94
C ALA A 30 -38.29 19.76 -4.03
N CYS A 31 -38.80 18.52 -4.05
CA CYS A 31 -40.24 18.25 -4.14
C CYS A 31 -41.00 18.37 -2.81
N ARG A 32 -40.37 18.04 -1.66
CA ARG A 32 -41.02 18.02 -0.33
C ARG A 32 -40.64 19.18 0.58
N GLY A 33 -39.76 20.09 0.15
CA GLY A 33 -39.25 21.18 0.97
C GLY A 33 -38.11 20.78 1.91
N LEU A 34 -37.52 21.76 2.58
CA LEU A 34 -36.31 21.61 3.39
C LEU A 34 -36.59 20.79 4.66
N SER A 35 -36.40 19.47 4.55
CA SER A 35 -36.51 18.53 5.67
C SER A 35 -35.13 18.00 6.05
N TRP A 36 -34.91 17.81 7.35
CA TRP A 36 -33.62 17.41 7.88
C TRP A 36 -33.16 16.02 7.41
N GLU A 37 -34.11 15.10 7.21
CA GLU A 37 -33.83 13.72 6.80
C GLU A 37 -33.19 13.60 5.41
N PRO A 38 -33.78 14.15 4.32
CA PRO A 38 -33.11 14.12 3.02
C PRO A 38 -31.86 15.01 2.99
N LEU A 39 -31.82 16.12 3.73
CA LEU A 39 -30.62 16.97 3.81
C LEU A 39 -29.42 16.21 4.41
N TYR A 40 -29.65 15.48 5.49
CA TYR A 40 -28.64 14.63 6.12
C TYR A 40 -28.15 13.54 5.16
N LEU A 41 -29.06 12.85 4.46
CA LEU A 41 -28.70 11.80 3.51
C LEU A 41 -27.86 12.34 2.35
N VAL A 42 -28.16 13.54 1.84
CA VAL A 42 -27.35 14.18 0.79
C VAL A 42 -25.93 14.46 1.29
N ILE A 43 -25.78 15.02 2.49
CA ILE A 43 -24.46 15.32 3.08
C ILE A 43 -23.67 14.03 3.34
N LEU A 44 -24.33 12.98 3.87
CA LEU A 44 -23.69 11.72 4.17
C LEU A 44 -23.22 10.99 2.90
N LEU A 45 -24.09 10.91 1.89
CA LEU A 45 -23.79 10.21 0.63
C LEU A 45 -22.74 10.95 -0.20
N SER A 46 -22.81 12.28 -0.27
CA SER A 46 -21.79 13.10 -0.95
C SER A 46 -20.44 13.02 -0.24
N GLY A 47 -20.39 13.11 1.09
CA GLY A 47 -19.16 12.95 1.86
C GLY A 47 -18.53 11.56 1.69
N THR A 48 -19.35 10.51 1.67
CA THR A 48 -18.91 9.13 1.42
C THR A 48 -18.38 8.95 0.00
N ALA A 49 -19.06 9.52 -1.01
CA ALA A 49 -18.61 9.50 -2.39
C ALA A 49 -17.25 10.19 -2.57
N LEU A 50 -17.06 11.38 -1.97
CA LEU A 50 -15.79 12.11 -2.01
C LEU A 50 -14.66 11.32 -1.33
N PHE A 51 -14.95 10.68 -0.20
CA PHE A 51 -13.97 9.82 0.47
C PHE A 51 -13.56 8.63 -0.40
N LEU A 52 -14.54 7.92 -0.99
CA LEU A 52 -14.28 6.79 -1.89
C LEU A 52 -13.52 7.23 -3.16
N PHE A 53 -13.80 8.43 -3.66
CA PHE A 53 -13.09 9.00 -4.82
C PHE A 53 -11.63 9.32 -4.49
N ARG A 54 -11.36 9.89 -3.30
CA ARG A 54 -9.99 10.09 -2.81
C ARG A 54 -9.24 8.76 -2.66
N GLU A 55 -9.87 7.75 -2.08
CA GLU A 55 -9.31 6.39 -1.99
C GLU A 55 -9.05 5.77 -3.37
N ALA A 56 -9.92 6.02 -4.36
CA ALA A 56 -9.73 5.55 -5.73
C ALA A 56 -8.57 6.25 -6.44
N ILE A 57 -8.39 7.57 -6.24
CA ILE A 57 -7.23 8.32 -6.73
C ILE A 57 -5.95 7.79 -6.09
N GLU A 58 -5.94 7.62 -4.76
CA GLU A 58 -4.76 7.10 -4.06
C GLU A 58 -4.43 5.66 -4.52
N ALA A 59 -5.44 4.82 -4.75
CA ALA A 59 -5.24 3.50 -5.34
C ALA A 59 -4.69 3.59 -6.77
N ASN A 60 -5.14 4.56 -7.57
CA ASN A 60 -4.64 4.79 -8.91
C ASN A 60 -3.19 5.27 -8.93
N ASP A 61 -2.80 6.17 -8.03
CA ASP A 61 -1.42 6.61 -7.86
C ASP A 61 -0.52 5.44 -7.45
N ARG A 62 -1.00 4.56 -6.56
CA ARG A 62 -0.29 3.32 -6.22
C ARG A 62 -0.17 2.35 -7.40
N ILE A 63 -1.20 2.25 -8.25
CA ILE A 63 -1.13 1.44 -9.49
C ILE A 63 -0.10 2.03 -10.46
N MET A 64 -0.09 3.35 -10.63
CA MET A 64 0.88 4.04 -11.50
C MET A 64 2.32 3.81 -11.03
N GLN A 65 2.56 3.94 -9.72
CA GLN A 65 3.87 3.63 -9.12
C GLN A 65 4.30 2.16 -9.27
N THR A 66 3.37 1.23 -9.50
CA THR A 66 3.69 -0.20 -9.64
C THR A 66 3.90 -0.68 -11.06
N LYS A 67 3.62 0.15 -12.09
CA LYS A 67 3.78 -0.25 -13.50
C LYS A 67 5.23 -0.60 -13.86
N ASP A 68 6.19 0.13 -13.31
CA ASP A 68 7.63 -0.10 -13.55
C ASP A 68 8.32 -0.84 -12.39
N CYS A 69 7.55 -1.48 -11.52
CA CYS A 69 8.07 -2.27 -10.41
C CYS A 69 8.21 -3.73 -10.80
N TYR A 70 9.42 -4.26 -10.74
CA TYR A 70 9.70 -5.68 -10.94
C TYR A 70 10.65 -6.18 -9.84
N MET A 71 10.53 -7.47 -9.53
CA MET A 71 11.33 -8.13 -8.50
C MET A 71 11.57 -9.55 -8.96
N GLU A 72 12.81 -9.82 -9.33
CA GLU A 72 13.18 -11.07 -9.98
C GLU A 72 14.48 -11.62 -9.38
N LEU A 73 14.56 -12.94 -9.37
CA LEU A 73 15.77 -13.67 -9.01
C LEU A 73 16.31 -14.28 -10.29
N GLU A 74 17.37 -13.68 -10.80
CA GLU A 74 18.21 -14.26 -11.84
C GLU A 74 19.08 -15.38 -11.23
N SER A 75 19.85 -16.08 -12.07
CA SER A 75 20.64 -17.25 -11.66
C SER A 75 21.66 -16.95 -10.56
N ASP A 76 22.19 -15.73 -10.51
CA ASP A 76 23.27 -15.33 -9.59
C ASP A 76 23.00 -14.00 -8.85
N CYS A 77 21.90 -13.32 -9.16
CA CYS A 77 21.61 -12.02 -8.58
C CYS A 77 20.11 -11.77 -8.33
N LEU A 78 19.88 -10.90 -7.35
CA LEU A 78 18.58 -10.32 -7.04
C LEU A 78 18.48 -8.98 -7.78
N VAL A 79 17.43 -8.84 -8.59
CA VAL A 79 17.11 -7.59 -9.29
C VAL A 79 15.79 -7.06 -8.76
N VAL A 80 15.80 -5.81 -8.31
CA VAL A 80 14.60 -5.16 -7.78
C VAL A 80 14.50 -3.75 -8.32
N ARG A 81 13.31 -3.36 -8.76
CA ARG A 81 12.94 -1.96 -8.99
C ARG A 81 11.64 -1.69 -8.23
N GLN A 82 11.67 -0.69 -7.35
CA GLN A 82 10.53 -0.37 -6.48
C GLN A 82 10.43 1.15 -6.25
N PRO A 83 9.25 1.64 -5.81
CA PRO A 83 9.04 3.07 -5.61
C PRO A 83 9.43 3.46 -4.18
N GLN A 84 10.17 4.57 -4.03
CA GLN A 84 10.60 5.02 -2.70
C GLN A 84 9.60 6.01 -2.08
N LYS A 85 9.36 7.17 -2.75
CA LYS A 85 8.32 8.20 -2.49
C LYS A 85 8.22 9.16 -3.69
N LYS A 86 7.01 9.69 -4.00
CA LYS A 86 6.77 10.78 -4.96
C LYS A 86 7.46 10.58 -6.34
N GLU A 87 7.11 9.50 -7.04
CA GLU A 87 7.60 9.20 -8.40
C GLU A 87 9.09 8.87 -8.54
N HIS A 88 9.86 8.89 -7.45
CA HIS A 88 11.25 8.44 -7.46
C HIS A 88 11.35 6.92 -7.28
N TYR A 89 12.22 6.29 -8.07
CA TYR A 89 12.45 4.85 -8.08
C TYR A 89 13.82 4.51 -7.51
N GLU A 90 13.85 3.46 -6.71
CA GLU A 90 15.09 2.79 -6.32
C GLU A 90 15.18 1.45 -7.04
N ALA A 91 16.35 1.16 -7.58
CA ALA A 91 16.64 -0.11 -8.23
C ALA A 91 17.93 -0.71 -7.67
N CYS A 92 18.04 -2.03 -7.70
CA CYS A 92 19.29 -2.68 -7.36
C CYS A 92 19.49 -3.93 -8.20
N ARG A 93 20.76 -4.26 -8.38
CA ARG A 93 21.22 -5.58 -8.81
C ARG A 93 22.24 -6.04 -7.80
N ILE A 94 21.91 -7.07 -7.03
CA ILE A 94 22.74 -7.58 -5.94
C ILE A 94 23.09 -9.05 -6.19
N PHE A 95 24.37 -9.32 -6.40
CA PHE A 95 24.88 -10.68 -6.61
C PHE A 95 24.88 -11.45 -5.29
N PHE A 96 24.48 -12.72 -5.33
CA PHE A 96 24.34 -13.55 -4.13
C PHE A 96 25.66 -13.72 -3.37
N ASP A 97 26.78 -13.75 -4.09
CA ASP A 97 28.11 -13.81 -3.51
C ASP A 97 28.47 -12.57 -2.68
N GLU A 98 27.91 -11.42 -3.01
CA GLU A 98 28.22 -10.15 -2.34
C GLU A 98 27.28 -9.87 -1.16
N ILE A 99 26.28 -10.72 -0.94
CA ILE A 99 25.36 -10.59 0.19
C ILE A 99 26.08 -11.00 1.48
N GLU A 100 26.03 -10.13 2.49
CA GLU A 100 26.54 -10.40 3.83
C GLU A 100 25.43 -10.96 4.74
N LYS A 101 24.27 -10.28 4.72
CA LYS A 101 23.14 -10.64 5.57
C LYS A 101 21.80 -10.23 4.97
N ILE A 102 20.78 -10.99 5.34
CA ILE A 102 19.38 -10.71 5.02
C ILE A 102 18.61 -10.58 6.33
N VAL A 103 17.81 -9.52 6.47
CA VAL A 103 17.05 -9.23 7.69
C VAL A 103 15.57 -9.11 7.36
N GLU A 104 14.73 -9.97 7.93
CA GLU A 104 13.27 -9.85 7.82
C GLU A 104 12.78 -8.61 8.58
N GLY A 105 11.91 -7.83 7.95
CA GLY A 105 11.27 -6.65 8.53
C GLY A 105 9.76 -6.65 8.32
N SER A 106 9.07 -5.74 8.99
CA SER A 106 7.64 -5.51 8.79
C SER A 106 7.31 -4.09 9.25
N LYS A 107 6.90 -3.24 8.31
CA LYS A 107 6.56 -1.85 8.57
C LYS A 107 5.14 -1.57 8.10
N GLY A 108 4.31 -1.05 9.01
CA GLY A 108 2.92 -0.69 8.69
C GLY A 108 1.99 -1.86 8.32
N GLY A 109 2.41 -3.11 8.54
CA GLY A 109 1.69 -4.32 8.13
C GLY A 109 2.06 -4.83 6.73
N GLU A 110 3.02 -4.19 6.06
CA GLU A 110 3.60 -4.67 4.80
C GLU A 110 4.85 -5.51 5.07
N ALA A 111 4.98 -6.61 4.33
CA ALA A 111 6.14 -7.48 4.42
C ALA A 111 7.34 -6.80 3.76
N GLU A 112 8.49 -6.85 4.42
CA GLU A 112 9.73 -6.31 3.89
C GLU A 112 10.92 -7.14 4.37
N PHE A 113 12.04 -7.01 3.68
CA PHE A 113 13.32 -7.49 4.17
C PHE A 113 14.44 -6.57 3.70
N TYR A 114 15.58 -6.64 4.38
CA TYR A 114 16.76 -5.86 4.05
C TYR A 114 17.85 -6.79 3.56
N VAL A 115 18.48 -6.44 2.44
CA VAL A 115 19.67 -7.11 1.93
C VAL A 115 20.84 -6.19 2.21
N VAL A 116 21.88 -6.74 2.85
CA VAL A 116 23.10 -6.00 3.16
C VAL A 116 24.24 -6.56 2.35
N ILE A 117 24.86 -5.70 1.56
CA ILE A 117 26.03 -5.96 0.73
C ILE A 117 27.27 -5.91 1.62
N ARG A 118 28.17 -6.89 1.43
CA ARG A 118 29.45 -6.98 2.12
C ARG A 118 30.30 -5.74 1.85
N ARG A 119 31.17 -5.37 2.79
CA ARG A 119 32.23 -4.38 2.53
C ARG A 119 33.28 -4.98 1.59
N MET A 120 33.46 -4.37 0.43
CA MET A 120 34.42 -4.74 -0.60
C MET A 120 35.07 -3.47 -1.15
N LYS A 121 36.18 -3.58 -1.88
CA LYS A 121 36.73 -2.43 -2.63
C LYS A 121 35.84 -2.20 -3.85
N ASP A 122 35.64 -0.94 -4.26
CA ASP A 122 34.71 -0.61 -5.35
C ASP A 122 35.09 -1.26 -6.69
N GLN A 123 36.39 -1.51 -6.93
CA GLN A 123 36.87 -2.22 -8.13
C GLN A 123 36.40 -3.68 -8.21
N ASP A 124 36.11 -4.32 -7.07
CA ASP A 124 35.69 -5.72 -7.01
C ASP A 124 34.16 -5.87 -6.90
N ARG A 125 33.45 -4.75 -6.72
CA ARG A 125 32.01 -4.73 -6.45
C ARG A 125 31.22 -4.72 -7.75
N LYS A 126 30.41 -5.76 -7.96
CA LYS A 126 29.49 -5.85 -9.09
C LYS A 126 28.07 -5.40 -8.73
N SER A 127 27.69 -5.48 -7.46
CA SER A 127 26.34 -5.09 -7.01
C SER A 127 26.20 -3.59 -6.88
N PHE A 128 25.17 -3.01 -7.48
CA PHE A 128 24.91 -1.57 -7.42
C PHE A 128 23.48 -1.30 -6.93
N ILE A 129 23.31 -0.11 -6.34
CA ILE A 129 22.02 0.42 -5.90
C ILE A 129 21.83 1.77 -6.57
N LEU A 130 20.77 1.90 -7.36
CA LEU A 130 20.40 3.12 -8.05
C LEU A 130 19.23 3.80 -7.33
N PHE A 131 19.26 5.12 -7.35
CA PHE A 131 18.14 5.99 -7.02
C PHE A 131 17.99 6.98 -8.16
N ASP A 132 16.89 6.89 -8.90
CA ASP A 132 16.67 7.62 -10.17
C ASP A 132 17.92 7.60 -11.06
N ASP A 133 18.38 6.38 -11.35
CA ASP A 133 19.53 6.11 -12.22
C ASP A 133 20.89 6.63 -11.71
N THR A 134 20.95 7.18 -10.50
CA THR A 134 22.18 7.58 -9.82
C THR A 134 22.62 6.52 -8.83
N GLU A 135 23.87 6.05 -8.93
CA GLU A 135 24.41 5.05 -7.99
C GLU A 135 24.62 5.62 -6.59
N LYS A 136 24.20 4.87 -5.57
CA LYS A 136 24.41 5.17 -4.16
C LYS A 136 25.47 4.26 -3.55
N GLU A 137 26.36 4.85 -2.75
CA GLU A 137 27.35 4.14 -1.92
C GLU A 137 26.73 3.37 -0.72
N THR A 138 25.40 3.33 -0.63
CA THR A 138 24.71 2.59 0.42
C THR A 138 24.95 1.09 0.27
N ARG A 139 25.09 0.41 1.41
CA ARG A 139 25.27 -1.05 1.46
C ARG A 139 24.00 -1.81 1.83
N ILE A 140 22.93 -1.10 2.13
CA ILE A 140 21.67 -1.69 2.61
C ILE A 140 20.60 -1.33 1.59
N PHE A 141 19.98 -2.36 1.04
CA PHE A 141 18.80 -2.21 0.20
C PHE A 141 17.59 -2.76 0.93
N GLN A 142 16.53 -1.96 1.01
CA GLN A 142 15.24 -2.39 1.54
C GLN A 142 14.44 -2.99 0.39
N VAL A 143 13.91 -4.19 0.55
CA VAL A 143 12.99 -4.82 -0.41
C VAL A 143 11.60 -4.85 0.21
N ARG A 144 10.64 -4.18 -0.44
CA ARG A 144 9.26 -4.06 0.02
C ARG A 144 8.34 -4.98 -0.79
N SER A 145 7.31 -5.51 -0.16
CA SER A 145 6.25 -6.29 -0.85
C SER A 145 5.27 -5.44 -1.66
N PHE A 146 5.52 -4.13 -1.78
CA PHE A 146 4.65 -3.19 -2.46
C PHE A 146 4.39 -3.61 -3.92
N GLY A 147 3.11 -3.71 -4.31
CA GLY A 147 2.69 -4.12 -5.65
C GLY A 147 2.56 -5.64 -5.88
N TYR A 148 3.15 -6.46 -5.01
CA TYR A 148 3.15 -7.93 -5.09
C TYR A 148 2.09 -8.59 -4.22
N LYS A 149 1.62 -9.78 -4.62
CA LYS A 149 0.85 -10.62 -3.71
C LYS A 149 1.75 -11.13 -2.58
N LYS A 150 1.17 -11.29 -1.39
CA LYS A 150 1.89 -11.82 -0.24
C LYS A 150 2.52 -13.19 -0.52
N GLU A 151 1.82 -14.07 -1.24
CA GLU A 151 2.37 -15.39 -1.59
C GLU A 151 3.54 -15.29 -2.57
N GLU A 152 3.48 -14.39 -3.56
CA GLU A 152 4.54 -14.17 -4.55
C GLU A 152 5.81 -13.64 -3.88
N PHE A 153 5.66 -12.62 -3.01
CA PHE A 153 6.78 -12.08 -2.23
C PHE A 153 7.39 -13.13 -1.28
N GLN A 154 6.55 -13.96 -0.65
CA GLN A 154 7.01 -15.07 0.18
C GLN A 154 7.77 -16.12 -0.62
N LYS A 155 7.28 -16.49 -1.82
CA LYS A 155 7.96 -17.41 -2.72
C LYS A 155 9.33 -16.87 -3.13
N LEU A 156 9.39 -15.59 -3.51
CA LEU A 156 10.64 -14.94 -3.89
C LEU A 156 11.64 -14.95 -2.74
N TYR A 157 11.24 -14.54 -1.54
CA TYR A 157 12.12 -14.57 -0.37
C TYR A 157 12.62 -15.99 -0.04
N ARG A 158 11.74 -17.00 -0.13
CA ARG A 158 12.12 -18.41 0.10
C ARG A 158 13.11 -18.91 -0.94
N LYS A 159 12.91 -18.55 -2.21
CA LYS A 159 13.83 -18.88 -3.30
C LYS A 159 15.19 -18.20 -3.06
N LEU A 160 15.21 -16.90 -2.78
CA LEU A 160 16.44 -16.17 -2.45
C LEU A 160 17.21 -16.85 -1.32
N ARG A 161 16.52 -17.25 -0.24
CA ARG A 161 17.12 -17.96 0.89
C ARG A 161 17.77 -19.30 0.51
N TRP A 162 17.27 -19.95 -0.55
CA TRP A 162 17.80 -21.23 -1.02
C TRP A 162 19.01 -21.04 -1.95
N GLU A 163 19.01 -19.98 -2.74
CA GLU A 163 20.09 -19.66 -3.70
C GLU A 163 21.29 -18.98 -3.05
N VAL A 164 21.09 -18.24 -1.95
CA VAL A 164 22.21 -17.54 -1.30
C VAL A 164 23.24 -18.50 -0.69
N PRO A 165 24.54 -18.19 -0.79
CA PRO A 165 25.59 -19.01 -0.19
C PRO A 165 25.38 -19.21 1.32
N GLY A 166 25.75 -20.38 1.84
CA GLY A 166 25.59 -20.71 3.27
C GLY A 166 26.32 -19.79 4.26
N ARG A 167 27.22 -18.92 3.78
CA ARG A 167 27.88 -17.87 4.58
C ARG A 167 26.97 -16.67 4.91
N VAL A 168 25.86 -16.51 4.19
CA VAL A 168 24.93 -15.38 4.36
C VAL A 168 24.17 -15.50 5.67
N ARG A 169 24.23 -14.46 6.51
CA ARG A 169 23.51 -14.47 7.80
C ARG A 169 22.05 -14.06 7.60
N ILE A 170 21.12 -14.96 7.95
CA ILE A 170 19.68 -14.69 7.84
C ILE A 170 19.11 -14.40 9.23
N PHE A 171 18.66 -13.17 9.44
CA PHE A 171 17.99 -12.72 10.64
C PHE A 171 16.48 -12.66 10.39
N GLY A 172 15.73 -13.60 10.94
CA GLY A 172 14.30 -13.70 10.68
C GLY A 172 13.62 -14.76 11.51
N THR A 173 12.31 -14.87 11.35
CA THR A 173 11.48 -15.85 12.04
C THR A 173 11.24 -17.06 11.14
N ARG A 174 11.33 -18.29 11.66
CA ARG A 174 11.08 -19.52 10.87
C ARG A 174 9.72 -19.51 10.14
N LYS A 175 8.71 -18.86 10.73
CA LYS A 175 7.34 -18.78 10.21
C LYS A 175 7.00 -17.40 9.61
N GLN A 176 7.95 -16.48 9.47
CA GLN A 176 7.72 -15.12 8.93
C GLN A 176 6.60 -14.38 9.66
N SER A 177 6.48 -14.58 10.98
CA SER A 177 5.36 -14.06 11.80
C SER A 177 5.28 -12.53 11.79
N ALA A 178 6.42 -11.86 11.58
CA ALA A 178 6.51 -10.42 11.41
C ALA A 178 5.59 -9.88 10.30
N TRP A 179 5.38 -10.64 9.22
CA TRP A 179 4.60 -10.24 8.05
C TRP A 179 3.08 -10.41 8.21
N PHE A 180 2.59 -10.86 9.37
CA PHE A 180 1.16 -11.11 9.63
C PHE A 180 0.50 -10.05 10.52
N ARG A 181 1.24 -9.01 10.93
CA ARG A 181 0.73 -7.98 11.85
C ARG A 181 -0.27 -7.07 11.14
N LYS A 182 -1.56 -7.26 11.39
CA LYS A 182 -2.65 -6.45 10.80
C LYS A 182 -2.59 -4.99 11.27
N LYS A 183 -2.92 -4.06 10.37
CA LYS A 183 -3.11 -2.63 10.68
C LYS A 183 -4.32 -2.46 11.60
N LYS A 184 -4.22 -1.57 12.60
CA LYS A 184 -5.31 -1.26 13.52
C LYS A 184 -6.47 -0.62 12.74
N GLY A 185 -7.66 -1.24 12.76
CA GLY A 185 -8.82 -0.77 12.00
C GLY A 185 -9.40 0.50 12.60
N ASN A 186 -9.42 1.59 11.81
CA ASN A 186 -10.05 2.86 12.19
C ASN A 186 -11.56 2.94 11.85
N GLY A 187 -12.15 1.88 11.28
CA GLY A 187 -13.54 1.88 10.79
C GLY A 187 -14.59 2.23 11.85
N TRP A 188 -14.36 1.86 13.11
CA TRP A 188 -15.26 2.20 14.22
C TRP A 188 -15.35 3.72 14.48
N LYS A 189 -14.28 4.48 14.21
CA LYS A 189 -14.27 5.94 14.36
C LYS A 189 -15.15 6.63 13.31
N VAL A 190 -15.20 6.07 12.09
CA VAL A 190 -16.06 6.57 11.01
C VAL A 190 -17.53 6.29 11.33
N LEU A 191 -17.84 5.10 11.86
CA LEU A 191 -19.19 4.75 12.30
C LEU A 191 -19.69 5.68 13.42
N LEU A 192 -18.84 5.93 14.44
CA LEU A 192 -19.15 6.85 15.54
C LEU A 192 -19.40 8.29 15.05
N ALA A 193 -18.58 8.78 14.12
CA ALA A 193 -18.75 10.12 13.55
C ALA A 193 -20.08 10.26 12.79
N ALA A 194 -20.47 9.25 12.01
CA ALA A 194 -21.74 9.25 11.27
C ALA A 194 -22.96 9.28 12.21
N VAL A 195 -22.91 8.52 13.31
CA VAL A 195 -23.97 8.49 14.34
C VAL A 195 -24.08 9.83 15.07
N CYS A 196 -22.96 10.45 15.46
CA CYS A 196 -22.97 11.76 16.11
C CYS A 196 -23.51 12.87 15.20
N LEU A 197 -23.16 12.85 13.90
CA LEU A 197 -23.66 13.81 12.91
C LEU A 197 -25.18 13.74 12.68
N TYR A 198 -25.80 12.57 12.90
CA TYR A 198 -27.25 12.41 12.84
C TYR A 198 -27.94 12.77 14.16
N GLY A 199 -27.40 12.26 15.27
CA GLY A 199 -28.05 12.31 16.58
C GLY A 199 -28.09 13.72 17.17
N ILE A 200 -27.02 14.49 17.05
CA ILE A 200 -26.91 15.82 17.69
C ILE A 200 -27.92 16.82 17.08
N PRO A 201 -28.02 16.98 15.74
CA PRO A 201 -28.94 17.95 15.17
C PRO A 201 -30.42 17.53 15.31
N LYS A 202 -30.71 16.21 15.29
CA LYS A 202 -32.07 15.71 15.50
C LYS A 202 -32.53 15.92 16.95
N ALA A 203 -31.65 15.73 17.94
CA ALA A 203 -31.95 16.04 19.33
C ALA A 203 -32.20 17.55 19.53
N PHE A 204 -31.45 18.41 18.84
CA PHE A 204 -31.64 19.86 18.89
C PHE A 204 -32.97 20.30 18.26
N LEU A 205 -33.35 19.71 17.13
CA LEU A 205 -34.65 19.92 16.48
C LEU A 205 -35.86 19.40 17.28
N LEU A 206 -35.65 18.46 18.20
CA LEU A 206 -36.69 17.93 19.11
C LEU A 206 -36.80 18.72 20.43
N LEU A 207 -35.78 19.52 20.76
CA LEU A 207 -35.72 20.36 21.96
C LEU A 207 -36.20 21.80 21.72
N LEU A 208 -36.36 22.20 20.45
CA LEU A 208 -36.93 23.46 19.97
C LEU A 208 -38.41 23.29 19.66
#